data_AF-A0A538DP22-F1
#
_entry.id   AF-A0A538DP22-F1
#
_cell.length_a   1.000
_cell.length_b   1.000
_cell.length_c   1.000
_cell.angle_alpha   90.00
_cell.angle_beta   90.00
_cell.angle_gamma   90.00
#
_symmetry.space_group_name_H-M   'P 1'
#
loop_
_entity.id
_entity.type
_entity.pdbx_description
1 polymer ?
#
loop_
_entity_poly.entity_id
_entity_poly.type
_entity_poly.pdbx_seq_one_letter_code
_entity_poly.pdbx_strand_id
1 'polypeptide(L)'
;MSELQLRRPDALGTRHERSYVEADVEIRVLGPLEVTSAGADVHLGGRKQRTVLALLAAELGKPVTVDALIDGVWGEERTPGARSTLQTYVSNLRAVIGDIIVRE
;
A
#
# COMPACT_ATOMS: atom_id res chain seq x y z
N MET A 1 2.72 -33.67 -36.65
CA MET A 1 4.02 -32.99 -36.76
C MET A 1 3.89 -31.63 -36.10
N SER A 2 3.76 -31.63 -34.77
CA SER A 2 3.33 -30.49 -33.97
C SER A 2 4.37 -29.38 -33.97
N GLU A 3 3.87 -28.19 -34.32
CA GLU A 3 4.14 -26.87 -33.77
C GLU A 3 4.81 -26.89 -32.37
N LEU A 4 5.95 -26.19 -32.26
CA LEU A 4 6.06 -24.79 -31.80
C LEU A 4 6.31 -24.74 -30.30
N GLN A 5 7.54 -24.42 -29.90
CA GLN A 5 7.82 -23.59 -28.73
C GLN A 5 9.33 -23.39 -28.59
N LEU A 6 9.86 -22.35 -29.23
CA LEU A 6 11.01 -21.66 -28.69
C LEU A 6 10.48 -20.58 -27.74
N ARG A 7 10.24 -21.00 -26.50
CA ARG A 7 9.99 -20.12 -25.35
C ARG A 7 11.18 -19.19 -25.17
N ARG A 8 10.93 -17.88 -25.08
CA ARG A 8 11.75 -16.97 -24.27
C ARG A 8 10.99 -16.70 -22.97
N PRO A 9 11.49 -17.18 -21.82
CA PRO A 9 11.03 -16.75 -20.52
C PRO A 9 11.83 -15.51 -20.10
N ASP A 10 11.14 -14.39 -19.98
CA ASP A 10 11.70 -13.13 -19.50
C ASP A 10 11.88 -13.20 -17.99
N ALA A 11 13.07 -12.82 -17.53
CA ALA A 11 13.56 -13.09 -16.19
C ALA A 11 13.07 -12.07 -15.16
N LEU A 12 12.19 -12.51 -14.27
CA LEU A 12 12.19 -12.11 -12.85
C LEU A 12 11.95 -13.39 -12.05
N GLY A 13 12.97 -13.83 -11.30
CA GLY A 13 13.00 -15.12 -10.63
C GLY A 13 11.96 -15.22 -9.52
N THR A 14 10.96 -16.06 -9.72
CA THR A 14 10.11 -16.59 -8.66
C THR A 14 10.63 -17.98 -8.28
N ARG A 15 11.31 -18.07 -7.13
CA ARG A 15 11.57 -19.36 -6.48
C ARG A 15 11.11 -19.27 -5.03
N HIS A 16 9.82 -19.50 -4.81
CA HIS A 16 9.30 -20.00 -3.53
C HIS A 16 8.06 -20.86 -3.77
N GLU A 17 8.28 -22.06 -4.32
CA GLU A 17 7.33 -23.17 -4.22
C GLU A 17 7.44 -23.78 -2.81
N ARG A 18 6.68 -23.23 -1.87
CA ARG A 18 6.12 -23.92 -0.70
C ARG A 18 5.08 -23.03 -0.01
N SER A 19 3.83 -23.17 -0.44
CA SER A 19 2.60 -23.08 0.38
C SER A 19 2.69 -22.37 1.74
N TYR A 20 2.84 -21.04 1.71
CA TYR A 20 2.26 -20.11 2.67
C TYR A 20 1.54 -19.08 1.80
N VAL A 21 0.22 -18.98 1.89
CA VAL A 21 -0.44 -17.76 1.41
C VAL A 21 -0.14 -16.74 2.50
N GLU A 22 1.09 -16.20 2.51
CA GLU A 22 1.34 -14.94 3.20
C GLU A 22 0.36 -13.95 2.56
N ALA A 23 -0.38 -13.24 3.42
CA ALA A 23 -1.30 -12.23 2.97
C ALA A 23 -0.47 -11.02 2.49
N ASP A 24 0.17 -11.19 1.34
CA ASP A 24 1.03 -10.18 0.75
C ASP A 24 0.15 -8.99 0.38
N VAL A 25 0.48 -7.84 0.97
CA VAL A 25 -0.11 -6.55 0.63
C VAL A 25 0.76 -5.93 -0.45
N GLU A 26 0.19 -5.73 -1.63
CA GLU A 26 0.85 -5.02 -2.73
C GLU A 26 0.31 -3.58 -2.79
N ILE A 27 1.21 -2.60 -2.91
CA ILE A 27 0.86 -1.19 -3.09
C ILE A 27 1.44 -0.73 -4.43
N ARG A 28 0.57 -0.31 -5.35
CA ARG A 28 0.97 0.16 -6.69
C ARG A 28 0.83 1.68 -6.76
N VAL A 29 1.95 2.36 -7.03
CA VAL A 29 2.06 3.84 -6.94
C VAL A 29 2.38 4.53 -8.27
N LEU A 30 2.81 3.77 -9.29
CA LEU A 30 3.17 4.30 -10.62
C LEU A 30 1.93 4.46 -11.51
N GLY A 31 0.90 5.11 -10.96
CA GLY A 31 -0.44 5.20 -11.51
C GLY A 31 -1.42 5.64 -10.42
N PRO A 32 -2.73 5.41 -10.59
CA PRO A 32 -3.66 5.49 -9.47
C PRO A 32 -3.16 4.63 -8.30
N LEU A 33 -3.30 5.13 -7.07
CA LEU A 33 -2.94 4.34 -5.90
C LEU A 33 -3.89 3.15 -5.77
N GLU A 34 -3.35 1.95 -5.94
CA GLU A 34 -4.06 0.68 -5.83
C GLU A 34 -3.42 -0.16 -4.74
N VAL A 35 -4.25 -0.89 -3.99
CA VAL A 35 -3.79 -1.84 -2.97
C VAL A 35 -4.51 -3.14 -3.16
N THR A 36 -3.77 -4.23 -3.18
CA THR A 36 -4.31 -5.58 -3.19
C THR A 36 -3.82 -6.34 -1.96
N SER A 37 -4.62 -7.29 -1.51
CA SER A 37 -4.25 -8.25 -0.47
C SER A 37 -4.74 -9.62 -0.89
N ALA A 38 -3.85 -10.62 -0.85
CA ALA A 38 -4.17 -11.98 -1.25
C ALA A 38 -4.88 -12.04 -2.63
N GLY A 39 -4.50 -11.14 -3.54
CA GLY A 39 -5.07 -11.02 -4.88
C GLY A 39 -6.41 -10.26 -4.99
N ALA A 40 -6.94 -9.67 -3.92
CA ALA A 40 -8.18 -8.91 -3.93
C ALA A 40 -7.95 -7.41 -3.68
N ASP A 41 -8.70 -6.54 -4.39
CA ASP A 41 -8.61 -5.08 -4.25
C ASP A 41 -9.11 -4.60 -2.86
N VAL A 42 -8.31 -3.73 -2.23
CA VAL A 42 -8.61 -3.11 -0.94
C VAL A 42 -9.07 -1.67 -1.15
N HIS A 43 -10.26 -1.35 -0.65
CA HIS A 43 -10.83 0.00 -0.75
C HIS A 43 -10.31 0.91 0.37
N LEU A 44 -9.37 1.81 0.02
CA LEU A 44 -8.63 2.66 0.96
C LEU A 44 -9.36 3.93 1.45
N GLY A 45 -10.65 4.10 1.17
CA GLY A 45 -11.37 5.34 1.47
C GLY A 45 -11.00 6.51 0.56
N GLY A 46 -11.22 7.74 1.03
CA GLY A 46 -11.15 8.97 0.23
C GLY A 46 -9.73 9.44 -0.15
N ARG A 47 -9.64 10.50 -0.96
CA ARG A 47 -8.37 11.03 -1.50
C ARG A 47 -7.31 11.29 -0.43
N LYS A 48 -7.66 11.93 0.69
CA LYS A 48 -6.70 12.24 1.77
C LYS A 48 -6.16 10.99 2.46
N GLN A 49 -6.99 9.97 2.69
CA GLN A 49 -6.56 8.70 3.27
C GLN A 49 -5.59 7.97 2.32
N ARG A 50 -5.88 7.97 1.01
CA ARG A 50 -4.96 7.47 -0.02
C ARG A 50 -3.64 8.24 -0.05
N THR A 51 -3.68 9.57 0.06
CA THR A 51 -2.47 10.40 0.15
C THR A 51 -1.59 10.02 1.35
N VAL A 52 -2.18 9.77 2.53
CA VAL A 52 -1.44 9.29 3.70
C VAL A 52 -0.69 8.00 3.37
N LEU A 53 -1.36 7.01 2.76
CA LEU A 53 -0.71 5.75 2.41
C LEU A 53 0.40 5.95 1.37
N ALA A 54 0.18 6.78 0.35
CA ALA A 54 1.19 7.06 -0.67
C ALA A 54 2.46 7.71 -0.08
N LEU A 55 2.30 8.64 0.87
CA LEU A 55 3.43 9.27 1.58
C LEU A 55 4.21 8.25 2.42
N LEU A 56 3.51 7.35 3.10
CA LEU A 56 4.15 6.28 3.88
C LEU A 56 4.87 5.28 2.96
N ALA A 57 4.27 4.93 1.82
CA ALA A 57 4.86 4.02 0.84
C ALA A 57 6.12 4.64 0.18
N ALA A 58 6.15 5.95 -0.03
CA ALA A 58 7.32 6.66 -0.55
C ALA A 58 8.52 6.61 0.41
N GLU A 59 8.27 6.55 1.72
CA GLU A 59 9.28 6.48 2.78
C GLU A 59 9.40 5.07 3.40
N LEU A 60 9.24 4.03 2.58
CA LEU A 60 9.20 2.63 3.02
C LEU A 60 10.37 2.28 3.96
N GLY A 61 10.04 1.65 5.09
CA GLY A 61 11.01 1.21 6.10
C GLY A 61 11.53 2.33 7.01
N LYS A 62 11.01 3.56 6.91
CA LYS A 62 11.42 4.69 7.74
C LYS A 62 10.23 5.31 8.49
N PRO A 63 10.43 5.81 9.72
CA PRO A 63 9.41 6.60 10.41
C PRO A 63 9.15 7.93 9.69
N VAL A 64 7.88 8.28 9.51
CA VAL A 64 7.45 9.61 9.03
C VAL A 64 6.81 10.37 10.18
N THR A 65 7.17 11.64 10.36
CA THR A 65 6.61 12.46 11.45
C THR A 65 5.16 12.82 11.17
N VAL A 66 4.39 13.05 12.25
CA VAL A 66 3.00 13.50 12.16
C VAL A 66 2.88 14.82 11.39
N ASP A 67 3.78 15.77 11.65
CA ASP A 67 3.74 17.08 10.99
C ASP A 67 4.06 16.96 9.49
N ALA A 68 5.01 16.12 9.09
CA ALA A 68 5.30 15.87 7.68
C ALA A 68 4.11 15.22 6.95
N LEU A 69 3.37 14.31 7.60
CA LEU A 69 2.14 13.75 7.04
C LEU A 69 1.03 14.79 6.93
N ILE A 70 0.88 15.66 7.92
CA ILE A 70 -0.09 16.77 7.87
C ILE A 70 0.26 17.71 6.71
N ASP A 71 1.54 18.06 6.56
CA ASP A 71 2.01 18.89 5.44
C ASP A 71 1.78 18.24 4.08
N GLY A 72 2.12 16.97 3.93
CA GLY A 72 1.93 16.28 2.66
C GLY A 72 0.46 16.13 2.26
N VAL A 73 -0.47 16.06 3.22
CA VAL A 73 -1.90 15.84 2.95
C VAL A 73 -2.69 17.14 2.78
N TRP A 74 -2.36 18.17 3.55
CA TRP A 74 -3.10 19.45 3.56
C TRP A 74 -2.32 20.62 2.94
N GLY A 75 -0.98 20.54 2.85
CA GLY A 75 -0.14 21.64 2.39
C GLY A 75 -0.34 22.88 3.27
N GLU A 76 -0.52 24.03 2.61
CA GLU A 76 -0.76 25.32 3.28
C GLU A 76 -2.17 25.40 3.90
N GLU A 77 -3.12 24.56 3.48
CA GLU A 77 -4.51 24.57 3.92
C GLU A 77 -4.74 23.67 5.16
N ARG A 78 -3.87 23.78 6.16
CA ARG A 78 -4.01 23.01 7.40
C ARG A 78 -5.28 23.41 8.14
N THR A 79 -6.18 22.45 8.35
CA THR A 79 -7.44 22.67 9.07
C THR A 79 -7.27 22.52 10.58
N PRO A 80 -8.02 23.26 11.42
CA PRO A 80 -8.18 22.92 12.82
C PRO A 80 -8.60 21.44 12.95
N GLY A 81 -7.85 20.64 13.70
CA GLY A 81 -8.11 19.21 13.86
C GLY A 81 -7.42 18.28 12.86
N ALA A 82 -6.54 18.77 11.96
CA ALA A 82 -5.81 17.92 11.01
C ALA A 82 -5.12 16.71 11.66
N ARG A 83 -4.57 16.88 12.87
CA ARG A 83 -3.98 15.78 13.66
C ARG A 83 -4.99 14.70 14.02
N SER A 84 -6.18 15.08 14.48
CA SER A 84 -7.25 14.13 14.82
C SER A 84 -7.73 13.39 13.57
N THR A 85 -7.94 14.12 12.47
CA THR A 85 -8.32 13.53 11.18
C THR A 85 -7.25 12.57 10.65
N LEU A 86 -5.97 12.92 10.77
CA LEU A 86 -4.85 12.04 10.39
C LEU A 86 -4.89 10.74 11.21
N GLN A 87 -5.13 10.82 12.52
CA GLN A 87 -5.26 9.63 13.37
C GLN A 87 -6.41 8.74 12.89
N THR A 88 -7.57 9.30 12.53
CA THR A 88 -8.67 8.55 11.92
C THR A 88 -8.25 7.85 10.63
N TYR A 89 -7.54 8.55 9.73
CA TYR A 89 -7.06 7.94 8.48
C TYR A 89 -6.09 6.79 8.74
N VAL A 90 -5.15 6.95 9.67
CA VAL A 90 -4.20 5.88 10.05
C VAL A 90 -4.93 4.68 10.67
N SER A 91 -5.90 4.93 11.56
CA SER A 91 -6.72 3.86 12.14
C SER A 91 -7.51 3.11 11.08
N ASN A 92 -8.13 3.83 10.13
CA ASN A 92 -8.86 3.21 9.04
C ASN A 92 -7.93 2.39 8.13
N LEU A 93 -6.75 2.92 7.79
CA LEU A 93 -5.74 2.19 7.01
C LEU A 93 -5.29 0.91 7.74
N ARG A 94 -5.09 0.95 9.05
CA ARG A 94 -4.78 -0.24 9.85
C ARG A 94 -5.93 -1.24 9.90
N ALA A 95 -7.18 -0.78 9.95
CA ALA A 95 -8.32 -1.70 9.91
C ALA A 95 -8.44 -2.44 8.56
N VAL A 96 -8.04 -1.80 7.45
CA VAL A 96 -8.17 -2.40 6.11
C VAL A 96 -6.89 -3.07 5.60
N ILE A 97 -5.72 -2.72 6.12
CA ILE A 97 -4.40 -3.27 5.72
C ILE A 97 -3.65 -3.89 6.91
N GLY A 98 -3.76 -3.31 8.11
CA GLY A 98 -3.00 -3.71 9.30
C GLY A 98 -3.38 -5.09 9.86
N ASP A 99 -4.66 -5.46 9.80
CA ASP A 99 -5.10 -6.83 10.13
C ASP A 99 -4.53 -7.89 9.17
N ILE A 100 -4.01 -7.45 8.02
CA ILE A 100 -3.42 -8.29 6.98
C ILE A 100 -1.92 -8.50 7.23
N ILE A 101 -1.23 -7.47 7.77
CA ILE A 101 0.23 -7.45 7.97
C ILE A 101 0.63 -7.92 9.39
N VAL A 102 -0.25 -7.83 10.39
CA VAL A 102 0.06 -8.20 11.78
C VAL A 102 -0.57 -9.54 12.14
N ARG A 103 0.16 -10.63 11.88
CA ARG A 103 -0.02 -11.90 12.60
C ARG A 103 1.31 -12.25 13.27
N GLU A 104 1.37 -12.10 14.59
CA GLU A 104 2.42 -12.69 15.45
C GLU A 104 2.19 -14.19 15.61
#